data_AF-A0A3D3UJ54-F1
#
_entry.id   AF-A0A3D3UJ54-F1
#
_cell.length_a   1.000
_cell.length_b   1.000
_cell.length_c   1.000
_cell.angle_alpha   90.00
_cell.angle_beta   90.00
_cell.angle_gamma   90.00
#
_symmetry.space_group_name_H-M   'P 1'
#
loop_
_entity.id
_entity.type
_entity.pdbx_description
1 polymer ?
#
loop_
_entity_poly.entity_id
_entity_poly.type
_entity_poly.pdbx_seq_one_letter_code
_entity_poly.pdbx_strand_id
1 'polypeptide(L)'
;LSREGEIAIAKRIEAGRETMIAGLCESPVTFQAIIVWREELNEERVLLRDIIDLDATLGKGPGQPGNEANATNEAVSTTANQAVKAEAPAKEEKAAEGDTTEADASDDDDDEDADADNNMSLAAMEALLRPQVLEIFDKIAANYKKLHKLEEARIEGKVSNDPLSTQQEKRYVKLRDETVTLVQSLHLNNNRIEALVDLMYSINKRLIGFEGRLLRLADYHGVDRAEFLDQYRGHELDANWTRRVARLKSKGWQDFTKKERAQIKEIRDEIAQISQETGLEIAEFRRIVHTVQKGEKEARQAKKEMVEA
;
A
#
# COMPACT_ATOMS: atom_id res chain seq x y z
N LEU A 1 -4.71 23.18 -19.57
CA LEU A 1 -3.52 22.70 -20.32
C LEU A 1 -3.81 22.61 -21.83
N SER A 2 -2.87 22.09 -22.64
CA SER A 2 -3.20 21.55 -23.98
C SER A 2 -3.50 20.05 -23.87
N ARG A 3 -4.28 19.48 -24.80
CA ARG A 3 -4.61 18.04 -24.81
C ARG A 3 -3.38 17.13 -24.77
N GLU A 4 -2.29 17.53 -25.44
CA GLU A 4 -1.01 16.80 -25.39
C GLU A 4 -0.33 16.91 -24.02
N GLY A 5 -0.42 18.07 -23.36
CA GLY A 5 0.06 18.28 -22.00
C GLY A 5 -0.72 17.48 -20.96
N GLU A 6 -2.05 17.42 -21.08
CA GLU A 6 -2.92 16.58 -20.24
C GLU A 6 -2.56 15.10 -20.35
N ILE A 7 -2.40 14.59 -21.58
CA ILE A 7 -1.96 13.21 -21.83
C ILE A 7 -0.56 12.96 -21.24
N ALA A 8 0.36 13.93 -21.34
CA ALA A 8 1.71 13.81 -20.78
C ALA A 8 1.71 13.77 -19.24
N ILE A 9 0.83 14.54 -18.59
CA ILE A 9 0.67 14.53 -17.13
C ILE A 9 -0.01 13.23 -16.68
N ALA A 10 -1.07 12.78 -17.36
CA ALA A 10 -1.75 11.52 -17.07
C ALA A 10 -0.77 10.32 -17.12
N LYS A 11 0.08 10.24 -18.16
CA LYS A 11 1.13 9.21 -18.26
C LYS A 11 2.16 9.27 -17.13
N ARG A 12 2.46 10.46 -16.59
CA ARG A 12 3.36 10.60 -15.42
C ARG A 12 2.70 10.16 -14.11
N ILE A 13 1.40 10.42 -13.95
CA ILE A 13 0.61 9.90 -12.82
C ILE A 13 0.59 8.37 -12.87
N GLU A 14 0.30 7.79 -14.04
CA GLU A 14 0.26 6.35 -14.27
C GLU A 14 1.61 5.68 -14.01
N ALA A 15 2.71 6.17 -14.60
CA ALA A 15 4.06 5.63 -14.37
C ALA A 15 4.52 5.72 -12.90
N GLY A 16 4.13 6.78 -12.18
CA GLY A 16 4.35 6.91 -10.74
C GLY A 16 3.57 5.87 -9.94
N ARG A 17 2.29 5.62 -10.29
CA ARG A 17 1.45 4.57 -9.71
C ARG A 17 2.01 3.17 -10.01
N GLU A 18 2.46 2.90 -11.23
CA GLU A 18 3.10 1.63 -11.60
C GLU A 18 4.37 1.39 -10.78
N THR A 19 5.23 2.40 -10.63
CA THR A 19 6.45 2.33 -9.81
C THR A 19 6.11 2.04 -8.33
N MET A 20 5.04 2.66 -7.82
CA MET A 20 4.54 2.43 -6.47
C MET A 20 4.02 0.98 -6.29
N ILE A 21 3.16 0.51 -7.19
CA ILE A 21 2.60 -0.86 -7.17
C ILE A 21 3.72 -1.90 -7.32
N ALA A 22 4.67 -1.69 -8.23
CA ALA A 22 5.82 -2.57 -8.41
C ALA A 22 6.67 -2.67 -7.13
N GLY A 23 6.92 -1.54 -6.45
CA GLY A 23 7.59 -1.52 -5.15
C GLY A 23 6.80 -2.26 -4.07
N LEU A 24 5.49 -2.02 -3.94
CA LEU A 24 4.64 -2.76 -2.99
C LEU A 24 4.66 -4.28 -3.28
N CYS A 25 4.62 -4.68 -4.54
CA CYS A 25 4.70 -6.08 -4.98
C CYS A 25 6.10 -6.71 -4.84
N GLU A 26 7.12 -5.99 -4.34
CA GLU A 26 8.36 -6.58 -3.86
C GLU A 26 8.28 -6.96 -2.36
N SER A 27 7.17 -6.66 -1.67
CA SER A 27 6.96 -6.95 -0.25
C SER A 27 6.01 -8.15 -0.05
N PRO A 28 6.43 -9.22 0.66
CA PRO A 28 5.55 -10.34 1.02
C PRO A 28 4.29 -9.91 1.78
N VAL A 29 4.37 -8.88 2.62
CA VAL A 29 3.25 -8.32 3.38
C VAL A 29 2.13 -7.81 2.47
N THR A 30 2.49 -7.22 1.32
CA THR A 30 1.53 -6.72 0.34
C THR A 30 0.72 -7.87 -0.26
N PHE A 31 1.35 -8.99 -0.59
CA PHE A 31 0.64 -10.17 -1.08
C PHE A 31 -0.23 -10.83 -0.01
N GLN A 32 0.19 -10.83 1.25
CA GLN A 32 -0.64 -11.30 2.35
C GLN A 32 -1.92 -10.46 2.48
N ALA A 33 -1.83 -9.14 2.43
CA ALA A 33 -3.00 -8.25 2.44
C ALA A 33 -3.93 -8.48 1.24
N ILE A 34 -3.38 -8.64 0.03
CA ILE A 34 -4.13 -8.96 -1.20
C ILE A 34 -4.85 -10.31 -1.09
N ILE A 35 -4.23 -11.32 -0.46
CA ILE A 35 -4.85 -12.63 -0.19
C ILE A 35 -5.97 -12.52 0.86
N VAL A 36 -5.79 -11.71 1.91
CA VAL A 36 -6.84 -11.44 2.89
C VAL A 36 -8.06 -10.78 2.23
N TRP A 37 -7.88 -9.81 1.34
CA TRP A 37 -9.01 -9.20 0.61
C TRP A 37 -9.73 -10.20 -0.30
N ARG A 38 -9.01 -11.14 -0.93
CA ARG A 38 -9.61 -12.25 -1.69
C ARG A 38 -10.48 -13.13 -0.77
N GLU A 39 -10.03 -13.42 0.45
CA GLU A 39 -10.78 -14.20 1.43
C GLU A 39 -12.02 -13.42 1.92
N GLU A 40 -11.86 -12.15 2.28
CA GLU A 40 -12.97 -11.25 2.66
C GLU A 40 -14.04 -11.11 1.56
N LEU A 41 -13.63 -11.07 0.29
CA LEU A 41 -14.54 -11.02 -0.86
C LEU A 41 -15.30 -12.34 -1.06
N ASN A 42 -14.63 -13.48 -0.90
CA ASN A 42 -15.26 -14.80 -0.99
C ASN A 42 -16.22 -15.07 0.18
N GLU A 43 -15.93 -14.51 1.35
CA GLU A 43 -16.75 -14.59 2.56
C GLU A 43 -17.77 -13.43 2.67
N GLU A 44 -17.94 -12.66 1.59
CA GLU A 44 -18.90 -11.56 1.41
C GLU A 44 -18.85 -10.46 2.50
N ARG A 45 -17.69 -10.28 3.14
CA ARG A 45 -17.43 -9.21 4.12
C ARG A 45 -17.15 -7.85 3.48
N VAL A 46 -16.67 -7.85 2.24
CA VAL A 46 -16.37 -6.65 1.45
C VAL A 46 -16.91 -6.82 0.03
N LEU A 47 -17.22 -5.71 -0.63
CA LEU A 47 -17.74 -5.72 -2.00
C LEU A 47 -16.60 -5.62 -3.02
N LEU A 48 -16.88 -5.98 -4.27
CA LEU A 48 -15.85 -6.00 -5.30
C LEU A 48 -15.35 -4.59 -5.62
N ARG A 49 -16.25 -3.60 -5.64
CA ARG A 49 -15.95 -2.16 -5.77
C ARG A 49 -15.07 -1.57 -4.66
N ASP A 50 -15.06 -2.21 -3.49
CA ASP A 50 -14.21 -1.77 -2.37
C ASP A 50 -12.74 -2.21 -2.59
N ILE A 51 -12.52 -3.18 -3.48
CA ILE A 51 -11.19 -3.75 -3.78
C ILE A 51 -10.65 -3.25 -5.12
N ILE A 52 -11.49 -3.16 -6.16
CA ILE A 52 -11.11 -2.76 -7.52
C ILE A 52 -11.89 -1.54 -8.01
N ASP A 53 -11.30 -0.82 -8.95
CA ASP A 53 -11.99 0.17 -9.78
C ASP A 53 -12.81 -0.57 -10.87
N LEU A 54 -14.14 -0.58 -10.72
CA LEU A 54 -15.04 -1.29 -11.64
C LEU A 54 -15.01 -0.72 -13.06
N ASP A 55 -14.98 0.60 -13.22
CA ASP A 55 -15.03 1.25 -14.54
C ASP A 55 -13.71 1.04 -15.29
N ALA A 56 -12.57 1.21 -14.61
CA ALA A 56 -11.27 0.90 -15.19
C ALA A 56 -11.15 -0.59 -15.56
N THR A 57 -11.64 -1.50 -14.71
CA THR A 57 -11.62 -2.95 -14.97
C THR A 57 -12.55 -3.37 -16.12
N LEU A 58 -13.68 -2.66 -16.32
CA LEU A 58 -14.60 -2.88 -17.44
C LEU A 58 -14.05 -2.35 -18.78
N GLY A 59 -12.90 -1.65 -18.77
CA GLY A 59 -12.29 -1.06 -19.96
C GLY A 59 -12.77 0.35 -20.30
N LYS A 60 -13.56 1.00 -19.42
CA LYS A 60 -13.82 2.44 -19.47
C LYS A 60 -12.59 3.18 -18.90
N GLY A 61 -11.50 3.15 -19.65
CA GLY A 61 -10.23 3.73 -19.22
C GLY A 61 -10.32 5.26 -19.02
N PRO A 62 -9.38 5.85 -18.24
CA PRO A 62 -9.33 7.30 -18.03
C PRO A 62 -9.27 8.06 -19.37
N GLY A 63 -10.30 8.84 -19.68
CA GLY A 63 -10.40 9.63 -20.90
C GLY A 63 -11.45 9.21 -21.94
N GLN A 64 -12.36 8.28 -21.62
CA GLN A 64 -13.62 8.14 -22.37
C GLN A 64 -14.68 9.17 -21.90
N PRO A 65 -15.60 9.61 -22.78
CA PRO A 65 -16.57 10.69 -22.54
C PRO A 65 -17.73 10.32 -21.60
N GLY A 66 -17.45 9.53 -20.56
CA GLY A 66 -18.33 9.28 -19.41
C GLY A 66 -17.57 9.27 -18.07
N ASN A 67 -16.25 9.51 -18.08
CA ASN A 67 -15.39 9.35 -16.89
C ASN A 67 -15.13 10.67 -16.13
N GLU A 68 -15.91 11.73 -16.39
CA GLU A 68 -15.72 13.06 -15.78
C GLU A 68 -16.24 13.14 -14.33
N ALA A 69 -17.11 12.22 -13.92
CA ALA A 69 -17.75 12.21 -12.59
C ALA A 69 -16.83 11.78 -11.44
N ASN A 70 -15.71 11.10 -11.72
CA ASN A 70 -14.83 10.54 -10.67
C ASN A 70 -13.56 11.38 -10.42
N ALA A 71 -13.26 12.35 -11.29
CA ALA A 71 -12.13 13.28 -11.11
C ALA A 71 -12.48 14.50 -10.23
N THR A 72 -13.76 14.79 -10.03
CA THR A 72 -14.28 16.02 -9.42
C THR A 72 -14.79 15.84 -7.98
N ASN A 73 -15.17 14.62 -7.58
CA ASN A 73 -15.74 14.35 -6.25
C ASN A 73 -14.71 14.21 -5.10
N GLU A 74 -13.40 14.11 -5.38
CA GLU A 74 -12.36 14.05 -4.33
C GLU A 74 -12.02 15.42 -3.68
N ALA A 75 -12.63 16.53 -4.13
CA ALA A 75 -12.22 17.87 -3.71
C ALA A 75 -12.81 18.37 -2.37
N VAL A 76 -13.78 17.66 -1.76
CA VAL A 76 -14.52 18.17 -0.58
C VAL A 76 -14.70 17.10 0.52
N SER A 77 -13.62 16.75 1.23
CA SER A 77 -13.73 16.08 2.56
C SER A 77 -12.50 16.21 3.46
N THR A 78 -11.90 17.42 3.59
CA THR A 78 -10.77 17.65 4.53
C THR A 78 -10.82 18.96 5.32
N THR A 79 -12.01 19.40 5.77
CA THR A 79 -12.12 20.48 6.78
C THR A 79 -13.30 20.28 7.74
N ALA A 80 -13.03 19.61 8.88
CA ALA A 80 -13.42 20.07 10.23
C ALA A 80 -13.19 18.98 11.28
N ASN A 81 -12.19 19.15 12.15
CA ASN A 81 -12.21 18.50 13.45
C ASN A 81 -11.48 19.36 14.49
N GLN A 82 -12.24 20.22 15.20
CA GLN A 82 -12.08 20.59 16.61
C GLN A 82 -12.92 21.83 16.96
N ALA A 83 -13.92 21.67 17.83
CA ALA A 83 -14.03 22.41 19.09
C ALA A 83 -15.19 21.85 19.94
N VAL A 84 -14.97 21.76 21.25
CA VAL A 84 -15.92 21.15 22.20
C VAL A 84 -16.79 22.22 22.84
N LYS A 85 -18.12 22.03 22.89
CA LYS A 85 -18.92 22.42 24.07
C LYS A 85 -20.24 21.66 24.16
N ALA A 86 -20.59 21.28 25.38
CA ALA A 86 -21.85 20.63 25.71
C ALA A 86 -22.92 21.69 26.06
N GLU A 87 -24.18 21.40 25.71
CA GLU A 87 -25.35 21.50 26.62
C GLU A 87 -26.63 20.97 25.93
N ALA A 88 -27.48 20.35 26.73
CA ALA A 88 -28.88 20.01 26.45
C ALA A 88 -29.72 20.66 27.59
N PRO A 89 -31.08 20.74 27.58
CA PRO A 89 -32.01 19.95 26.75
C PRO A 89 -33.34 20.63 26.28
N ALA A 90 -34.16 19.83 25.57
CA ALA A 90 -35.64 19.75 25.58
C ALA A 90 -36.55 20.88 25.03
N LYS A 91 -37.38 20.50 24.03
CA LYS A 91 -38.87 20.63 23.90
C LYS A 91 -39.30 20.12 22.50
N GLU A 92 -40.07 19.04 22.37
CA GLU A 92 -41.53 18.85 22.53
C GLU A 92 -42.41 19.28 21.33
N GLU A 93 -43.06 18.26 20.74
CA GLU A 93 -44.33 18.21 19.99
C GLU A 93 -44.65 19.17 18.82
N LYS A 94 -45.01 18.61 17.66
CA LYS A 94 -46.43 18.27 17.35
C LYS A 94 -46.60 17.40 16.10
N ALA A 95 -47.69 16.62 16.09
CA ALA A 95 -48.19 15.84 14.96
C ALA A 95 -49.47 16.47 14.37
N ALA A 96 -49.78 16.16 13.11
CA ALA A 96 -51.13 16.14 12.53
C ALA A 96 -51.13 15.35 11.20
N GLU A 97 -52.17 14.55 10.97
CA GLU A 97 -52.40 13.75 9.74
C GLU A 97 -53.50 14.36 8.86
N GLY A 98 -53.56 13.91 7.59
CA GLY A 98 -54.77 13.90 6.73
C GLY A 98 -55.09 15.19 5.95
N ASP A 99 -55.83 15.14 4.84
CA ASP A 99 -56.31 14.04 3.98
C ASP A 99 -56.90 14.66 2.69
N THR A 100 -57.05 13.90 1.59
CA THR A 100 -57.79 14.25 0.32
C THR A 100 -57.32 15.52 -0.44
N THR A 101 -57.57 15.84 -1.71
CA THR A 101 -57.98 15.20 -3.00
C THR A 101 -57.60 16.24 -4.09
N GLU A 102 -57.52 15.97 -5.40
CA GLU A 102 -57.94 14.81 -6.20
C GLU A 102 -56.99 14.59 -7.42
N ALA A 103 -57.43 13.81 -8.40
CA ALA A 103 -56.81 13.56 -9.70
C ALA A 103 -57.00 14.72 -10.71
N ASP A 104 -56.01 14.92 -11.58
CA ASP A 104 -56.26 15.36 -12.97
C ASP A 104 -55.34 14.58 -13.92
N ALA A 105 -55.84 14.28 -15.11
CA ALA A 105 -55.19 13.43 -16.09
C ALA A 105 -55.21 14.13 -17.46
N SER A 106 -54.02 14.48 -17.95
CA SER A 106 -53.81 14.86 -19.35
C SER A 106 -52.90 13.83 -20.01
N ASP A 107 -53.44 13.21 -21.05
CA ASP A 107 -52.88 12.11 -21.82
C ASP A 107 -51.82 12.57 -22.83
N ASP A 108 -51.00 11.62 -23.28
CA ASP A 108 -50.24 11.56 -24.54
C ASP A 108 -49.28 12.71 -24.93
N ASP A 109 -47.98 12.40 -24.93
CA ASP A 109 -47.12 12.51 -26.12
C ASP A 109 -45.84 11.68 -25.86
N ASP A 110 -45.80 10.46 -26.42
CA ASP A 110 -44.59 9.64 -26.53
C ASP A 110 -43.62 10.27 -27.54
N ASP A 111 -42.46 10.74 -27.08
CA ASP A 111 -41.27 10.92 -27.93
C ASP A 111 -40.03 10.45 -27.14
N GLU A 112 -39.62 9.20 -27.40
CA GLU A 112 -38.37 8.64 -26.90
C GLU A 112 -37.16 9.32 -27.58
N ASP A 113 -36.36 10.08 -26.83
CA ASP A 113 -34.95 10.34 -27.21
C ASP A 113 -34.00 10.19 -26.02
N ALA A 114 -33.98 8.95 -25.50
CA ALA A 114 -32.79 8.10 -25.44
C ALA A 114 -31.43 8.61 -24.88
N ASP A 115 -31.36 9.65 -24.05
CA ASP A 115 -30.12 10.04 -23.32
C ASP A 115 -30.08 9.58 -21.84
N ALA A 116 -30.93 8.63 -21.44
CA ALA A 116 -30.93 8.03 -20.10
C ALA A 116 -29.92 6.87 -19.98
N ASP A 117 -28.65 7.23 -19.76
CA ASP A 117 -27.60 6.42 -19.10
C ASP A 117 -27.60 4.90 -19.42
N ASN A 118 -26.88 4.51 -20.48
CA ASN A 118 -26.56 3.10 -20.78
C ASN A 118 -25.46 2.55 -19.82
N ASN A 119 -25.54 2.96 -18.55
CA ASN A 119 -24.55 2.74 -17.52
C ASN A 119 -25.00 1.55 -16.66
N MET A 120 -24.49 0.37 -17.00
CA MET A 120 -24.68 -0.89 -16.26
C MET A 120 -24.67 -0.66 -14.75
N SER A 121 -25.69 -1.15 -14.02
CA SER A 121 -25.76 -0.95 -12.57
C SER A 121 -24.54 -1.53 -11.85
N LEU A 122 -24.11 -0.91 -10.75
CA LEU A 122 -22.92 -1.34 -9.99
C LEU A 122 -22.97 -2.85 -9.66
N ALA A 123 -24.12 -3.36 -9.23
CA ALA A 123 -24.30 -4.77 -8.92
C ALA A 123 -24.15 -5.69 -10.15
N ALA A 124 -24.59 -5.25 -11.32
CA ALA A 124 -24.43 -5.99 -12.57
C ALA A 124 -22.98 -5.95 -13.09
N MET A 125 -22.28 -4.81 -12.93
CA MET A 125 -20.83 -4.73 -13.17
C MET A 125 -20.05 -5.65 -12.23
N GLU A 126 -20.39 -5.67 -10.93
CA GLU A 126 -19.76 -6.58 -9.97
C GLU A 126 -20.00 -8.05 -10.32
N ALA A 127 -21.23 -8.44 -10.68
CA ALA A 127 -21.55 -9.81 -11.07
C ALA A 127 -20.79 -10.27 -12.33
N LEU A 128 -20.59 -9.37 -13.30
CA LEU A 128 -19.85 -9.63 -14.53
C LEU A 128 -18.33 -9.77 -14.31
N LEU A 129 -17.76 -8.93 -13.43
CA LEU A 129 -16.32 -8.88 -13.18
C LEU A 129 -15.86 -9.89 -12.11
N ARG A 130 -16.70 -10.24 -11.12
CA ARG A 130 -16.35 -11.13 -10.00
C ARG A 130 -15.63 -12.42 -10.43
N PRO A 131 -16.09 -13.20 -11.45
CA PRO A 131 -15.41 -14.43 -11.85
C PRO A 131 -13.98 -14.19 -12.37
N GLN A 132 -13.81 -13.15 -13.19
CA GLN A 132 -12.51 -12.81 -13.80
C GLN A 132 -11.52 -12.30 -12.75
N VAL A 133 -11.99 -11.44 -11.84
CA VAL A 133 -11.19 -10.90 -10.75
C VAL A 133 -10.76 -11.99 -9.77
N LEU A 134 -11.67 -12.90 -9.40
CA LEU A 134 -11.33 -14.06 -8.56
C LEU A 134 -10.29 -14.98 -9.24
N GLU A 135 -10.38 -15.20 -10.56
CA GLU A 135 -9.36 -15.98 -11.28
C GLU A 135 -7.97 -15.30 -11.26
N ILE A 136 -7.91 -13.97 -11.31
CA ILE A 136 -6.66 -13.21 -11.17
C ILE A 136 -6.12 -13.33 -9.73
N PHE A 137 -6.97 -13.18 -8.73
CA PHE A 137 -6.61 -13.39 -7.32
C PHE A 137 -6.07 -14.80 -7.05
N ASP A 138 -6.66 -15.84 -7.65
CA ASP A 138 -6.22 -17.22 -7.56
C ASP A 138 -4.82 -17.42 -8.18
N LYS A 139 -4.57 -16.79 -9.33
CA LYS A 139 -3.24 -16.78 -9.98
C LYS A 139 -2.20 -16.07 -9.10
N ILE A 140 -2.54 -14.94 -8.49
CA ILE A 140 -1.67 -14.20 -7.56
C ILE A 140 -1.33 -15.09 -6.34
N ALA A 141 -2.33 -15.68 -5.68
CA ALA A 141 -2.10 -16.57 -4.53
C ALA A 141 -1.23 -17.79 -4.90
N ALA A 142 -1.48 -18.41 -6.06
CA ALA A 142 -0.71 -19.54 -6.56
C ALA A 142 0.74 -19.16 -6.93
N ASN A 143 0.99 -17.93 -7.41
CA ASN A 143 2.34 -17.45 -7.68
C ASN A 143 3.08 -17.02 -6.40
N TYR A 144 2.42 -16.31 -5.49
CA TYR A 144 2.98 -15.95 -4.18
C TYR A 144 3.43 -17.20 -3.40
N LYS A 145 2.65 -18.28 -3.38
CA LYS A 145 3.03 -19.55 -2.74
C LYS A 145 4.29 -20.21 -3.34
N LYS A 146 4.65 -19.89 -4.58
CA LYS A 146 5.92 -20.33 -5.22
C LYS A 146 7.05 -19.35 -4.92
N LEU A 147 6.75 -18.05 -4.87
CA LEU A 147 7.67 -16.95 -4.63
C LEU A 147 8.17 -16.98 -3.18
N HIS A 148 7.28 -17.08 -2.19
CA HIS A 148 7.60 -17.24 -0.76
C HIS A 148 8.58 -18.39 -0.49
N LYS A 149 8.37 -19.55 -1.14
CA LYS A 149 9.29 -20.70 -1.01
C LYS A 149 10.68 -20.44 -1.57
N LEU A 150 10.81 -19.55 -2.56
CA LEU A 150 12.10 -19.12 -3.07
C LEU A 150 12.73 -18.08 -2.13
N GLU A 151 11.94 -17.18 -1.52
CA GLU A 151 12.40 -16.23 -0.51
C GLU A 151 12.93 -16.93 0.75
N GLU A 152 12.17 -17.89 1.30
CA GLU A 152 12.60 -18.74 2.42
C GLU A 152 13.95 -19.42 2.12
N ALA A 153 14.06 -20.06 0.96
CA ALA A 153 15.30 -20.71 0.52
C ALA A 153 16.44 -19.71 0.23
N ARG A 154 16.15 -18.45 -0.14
CA ARG A 154 17.14 -17.38 -0.36
C ARG A 154 17.70 -16.86 0.96
N ILE A 155 16.84 -16.76 1.98
CA ILE A 155 17.23 -16.38 3.35
C ILE A 155 18.01 -17.53 4.01
N GLU A 156 17.49 -18.75 3.96
CA GLU A 156 18.17 -19.94 4.49
C GLU A 156 19.52 -20.15 3.80
N GLY A 157 19.57 -20.06 2.47
CA GLY A 157 20.79 -20.20 1.66
C GLY A 157 21.89 -19.19 2.01
N LYS A 158 21.54 -17.98 2.46
CA LYS A 158 22.52 -17.01 2.99
C LYS A 158 23.04 -17.40 4.37
N VAL A 159 22.24 -18.06 5.20
CA VAL A 159 22.63 -18.54 6.54
C VAL A 159 23.48 -19.82 6.45
N SER A 160 23.14 -20.73 5.54
CA SER A 160 23.85 -21.99 5.29
C SER A 160 25.05 -21.87 4.34
N ASN A 161 25.20 -20.73 3.67
CA ASN A 161 26.16 -20.48 2.58
C ASN A 161 25.95 -21.41 1.36
N ASP A 162 24.69 -21.75 1.09
CA ASP A 162 24.21 -22.44 -0.11
C ASP A 162 23.18 -21.55 -0.85
N PRO A 163 23.62 -20.53 -1.61
CA PRO A 163 22.73 -19.56 -2.24
C PRO A 163 21.89 -20.19 -3.37
N LEU A 164 20.73 -19.59 -3.66
CA LEU A 164 19.89 -20.00 -4.79
C LEU A 164 20.70 -20.13 -6.09
N SER A 165 20.47 -21.23 -6.81
CA SER A 165 21.05 -21.41 -8.13
C SER A 165 20.58 -20.33 -9.11
N THR A 166 21.38 -20.06 -10.15
CA THR A 166 21.04 -19.11 -11.23
C THR A 166 19.68 -19.39 -11.87
N GLN A 167 19.21 -20.65 -11.87
CA GLN A 167 17.87 -21.00 -12.38
C GLN A 167 16.76 -20.64 -11.38
N GLN A 168 16.99 -20.81 -10.08
CA GLN A 168 16.05 -20.39 -9.03
C GLN A 168 15.93 -18.86 -8.97
N GLU A 169 17.04 -18.12 -9.04
CA GLU A 169 17.01 -16.64 -9.02
C GLU A 169 16.27 -16.09 -10.27
N LYS A 170 16.52 -16.66 -11.47
CA LYS A 170 15.75 -16.32 -12.68
C LYS A 170 14.25 -16.65 -12.54
N ARG A 171 13.91 -17.75 -11.87
CA ARG A 171 12.52 -18.13 -11.61
C ARG A 171 11.86 -17.20 -10.59
N TYR A 172 12.59 -16.76 -9.57
CA TYR A 172 12.13 -15.77 -8.60
C TYR A 172 11.78 -14.44 -9.28
N VAL A 173 12.72 -13.88 -10.05
CA VAL A 173 12.49 -12.64 -10.83
C VAL A 173 11.27 -12.80 -11.76
N LYS A 174 11.20 -13.90 -12.52
CA LYS A 174 10.06 -14.15 -13.41
C LYS A 174 8.71 -14.24 -12.67
N LEU A 175 8.65 -14.98 -11.54
CA LEU A 175 7.42 -15.09 -10.75
C LEU A 175 7.01 -13.75 -10.14
N ARG A 176 7.98 -12.94 -9.68
CA ARG A 176 7.72 -11.58 -9.22
C ARG A 176 7.10 -10.75 -10.33
N ASP A 177 7.74 -10.69 -11.50
CA ASP A 177 7.30 -9.86 -12.63
C ASP A 177 5.90 -10.27 -13.11
N GLU A 178 5.64 -11.59 -13.24
CA GLU A 178 4.30 -12.12 -13.54
C GLU A 178 3.25 -11.70 -12.49
N THR A 179 3.63 -11.67 -11.21
CA THR A 179 2.70 -11.30 -10.13
C THR A 179 2.44 -9.80 -10.07
N VAL A 180 3.46 -8.96 -10.34
CA VAL A 180 3.32 -7.51 -10.52
C VAL A 180 2.31 -7.21 -11.64
N THR A 181 2.45 -7.86 -12.80
CA THR A 181 1.50 -7.69 -13.93
C THR A 181 0.07 -8.11 -13.56
N LEU A 182 -0.11 -9.21 -12.82
CA LEU A 182 -1.44 -9.61 -12.35
C LEU A 182 -2.06 -8.58 -11.40
N VAL A 183 -1.30 -8.07 -10.43
CA VAL A 183 -1.78 -7.02 -9.51
C VAL A 183 -2.09 -5.71 -10.25
N GLN A 184 -1.30 -5.33 -11.25
CA GLN A 184 -1.59 -4.18 -12.11
C GLN A 184 -2.90 -4.38 -12.89
N SER A 185 -3.17 -5.58 -13.42
CA SER A 185 -4.42 -5.87 -14.16
C SER A 185 -5.69 -5.86 -13.31
N LEU A 186 -5.59 -5.96 -11.98
CA LEU A 186 -6.74 -5.86 -11.08
C LEU A 186 -7.31 -4.45 -10.96
N HIS A 187 -6.59 -3.40 -11.40
CA HIS A 187 -6.98 -2.00 -11.22
C HIS A 187 -7.44 -1.72 -9.77
N LEU A 188 -6.60 -2.09 -8.79
CA LEU A 188 -6.92 -1.93 -7.37
C LEU A 188 -7.43 -0.52 -7.06
N ASN A 189 -8.52 -0.45 -6.28
CA ASN A 189 -9.13 0.79 -5.82
C ASN A 189 -8.08 1.63 -5.06
N ASN A 190 -8.04 2.94 -5.26
CA ASN A 190 -7.04 3.83 -4.65
C ASN A 190 -7.01 3.68 -3.11
N ASN A 191 -8.17 3.50 -2.46
CA ASN A 191 -8.30 3.25 -1.02
C ASN A 191 -7.63 1.95 -0.54
N ARG A 192 -7.35 1.00 -1.44
CA ARG A 192 -6.58 -0.22 -1.15
C ARG A 192 -5.09 -0.01 -1.36
N ILE A 193 -4.72 0.73 -2.40
CA ILE A 193 -3.32 1.11 -2.64
C ILE A 193 -2.79 1.95 -1.46
N GLU A 194 -3.57 2.94 -1.00
CA GLU A 194 -3.22 3.77 0.16
C GLU A 194 -3.08 2.94 1.45
N ALA A 195 -3.98 1.98 1.70
CA ALA A 195 -3.87 1.08 2.85
C ALA A 195 -2.58 0.22 2.84
N LEU A 196 -2.10 -0.20 1.67
CA LEU A 196 -0.83 -0.93 1.52
C LEU A 196 0.38 -0.03 1.76
N VAL A 197 0.34 1.21 1.26
CA VAL A 197 1.37 2.23 1.49
C VAL A 197 1.46 2.55 2.99
N ASP A 198 0.33 2.79 3.64
CA ASP A 198 0.25 3.07 5.09
C ASP A 198 0.76 1.90 5.93
N LEU A 199 0.37 0.66 5.60
CA LEU A 199 0.89 -0.54 6.26
C LEU A 199 2.43 -0.59 6.19
N MET A 200 2.99 -0.46 4.99
CA MET A 200 4.43 -0.48 4.79
C MET A 200 5.14 0.70 5.49
N TYR A 201 4.55 1.91 5.48
CA TYR A 201 5.10 3.06 6.19
C TYR A 201 4.98 2.94 7.72
N SER A 202 3.97 2.25 8.24
CA SER A 202 3.86 1.95 9.68
C SER A 202 5.00 1.04 10.16
N ILE A 203 5.33 0.02 9.38
CA ILE A 203 6.45 -0.91 9.63
C ILE A 203 7.79 -0.16 9.52
N ASN A 204 7.97 0.66 8.47
CA ASN A 204 9.16 1.50 8.31
C ASN A 204 9.34 2.51 9.46
N LYS A 205 8.25 3.10 9.96
CA LYS A 205 8.27 4.00 11.12
C LYS A 205 8.68 3.26 12.40
N ARG A 206 8.23 2.02 12.60
CA ARG A 206 8.71 1.15 13.69
C ARG A 206 10.21 0.91 13.56
N LEU A 207 10.68 0.45 12.39
CA LEU A 207 12.10 0.20 12.10
C LEU A 207 12.97 1.42 12.42
N ILE A 208 12.68 2.58 11.82
CA ILE A 208 13.40 3.83 12.07
C ILE A 208 13.37 4.22 13.55
N GLY A 209 12.27 3.95 14.27
CA GLY A 209 12.14 4.16 15.71
C GLY A 209 13.05 3.26 16.56
N PHE A 210 13.31 2.02 16.14
CA PHE A 210 14.28 1.13 16.76
C PHE A 210 15.72 1.52 16.41
N GLU A 211 16.03 1.74 15.13
CA GLU A 211 17.36 2.19 14.67
C GLU A 211 17.77 3.51 15.34
N GLY A 212 16.84 4.47 15.42
CA GLY A 212 17.05 5.77 16.09
C GLY A 212 17.12 5.69 17.61
N ARG A 213 16.60 4.62 18.25
CA ARG A 213 16.87 4.34 19.68
C ARG A 213 18.29 3.77 19.85
N LEU A 214 18.67 2.78 19.05
CA LEU A 214 19.99 2.15 19.13
C LEU A 214 21.12 3.16 18.88
N LEU A 215 20.96 4.03 17.88
CA LEU A 215 21.91 5.11 17.57
C LEU A 215 22.03 6.11 18.73
N ARG A 216 20.92 6.53 19.36
CA ARG A 216 20.96 7.46 20.50
C ARG A 216 21.62 6.86 21.75
N LEU A 217 21.48 5.56 21.97
CA LEU A 217 22.23 4.86 23.03
C LEU A 217 23.73 4.84 22.73
N ALA A 218 24.14 4.57 21.49
CA ALA A 218 25.52 4.64 21.08
C ALA A 218 26.12 6.06 21.24
N ASP A 219 25.40 7.09 20.78
CA ASP A 219 25.76 8.51 20.89
C ASP A 219 25.91 8.96 22.36
N TYR A 220 25.03 8.52 23.26
CA TYR A 220 25.12 8.79 24.70
C TYR A 220 26.43 8.29 25.34
N HIS A 221 26.99 7.18 24.85
CA HIS A 221 28.32 6.68 25.28
C HIS A 221 29.47 7.27 24.46
N GLY A 222 29.20 8.18 23.53
CA GLY A 222 30.21 8.88 22.73
C GLY A 222 30.76 8.08 21.55
N VAL A 223 29.95 7.18 20.97
CA VAL A 223 30.21 6.54 19.67
C VAL A 223 29.86 7.54 18.55
N ASP A 224 30.73 7.67 17.55
CA ASP A 224 30.46 8.55 16.41
C ASP A 224 29.29 8.02 15.53
N ARG A 225 28.48 8.94 14.99
CA ARG A 225 27.31 8.58 14.19
C ARG A 225 27.66 7.94 12.84
N ALA A 226 28.72 8.39 12.18
CA ALA A 226 29.14 7.79 10.91
C ALA A 226 29.70 6.39 11.16
N GLU A 227 30.60 6.25 12.15
CA GLU A 227 31.14 4.95 12.54
C GLU A 227 30.04 3.96 12.98
N PHE A 228 29.04 4.41 13.74
CA PHE A 228 27.89 3.57 14.09
C PHE A 228 27.17 3.04 12.85
N LEU A 229 26.87 3.92 11.88
CA LEU A 229 26.16 3.54 10.66
C LEU A 229 26.97 2.56 9.81
N ASP A 230 28.28 2.74 9.71
CA ASP A 230 29.19 1.83 8.99
C ASP A 230 29.29 0.46 9.66
N GLN A 231 29.25 0.39 11.00
CA GLN A 231 29.28 -0.89 11.73
C GLN A 231 27.92 -1.60 11.79
N TYR A 232 26.82 -0.86 11.65
CA TYR A 232 25.45 -1.36 11.78
C TYR A 232 24.82 -1.80 10.44
N ARG A 233 25.00 -1.03 9.36
CA ARG A 233 24.40 -1.33 8.04
C ARG A 233 25.02 -2.57 7.41
N GLY A 234 24.20 -3.44 6.83
CA GLY A 234 24.61 -4.76 6.34
C GLY A 234 24.80 -5.79 7.47
N HIS A 235 24.55 -5.40 8.72
CA HIS A 235 24.72 -6.22 9.92
C HIS A 235 23.53 -6.06 10.88
N GLU A 236 22.39 -5.57 10.39
CA GLU A 236 21.17 -5.35 11.18
C GLU A 236 20.70 -6.64 11.88
N LEU A 237 20.86 -7.80 11.24
CA LEU A 237 20.43 -9.12 11.73
C LEU A 237 21.56 -10.02 12.28
N ASP A 238 22.81 -9.53 12.32
CA ASP A 238 23.95 -10.32 12.79
C ASP A 238 23.88 -10.58 14.31
N ALA A 239 23.74 -11.85 14.70
CA ALA A 239 23.68 -12.30 16.09
C ALA A 239 24.99 -12.06 16.88
N ASN A 240 26.12 -11.90 16.18
CA ASN A 240 27.42 -11.64 16.77
C ASN A 240 27.80 -10.15 16.77
N TRP A 241 26.95 -9.27 16.22
CA TRP A 241 27.21 -7.83 16.07
C TRP A 241 27.72 -7.17 17.35
N THR A 242 26.99 -7.32 18.45
CA THR A 242 27.36 -6.73 19.76
C THR A 242 28.73 -7.22 20.24
N ARG A 243 29.09 -8.48 19.96
CA ARG A 243 30.42 -9.04 20.33
C ARG A 243 31.52 -8.52 19.40
N ARG A 244 31.23 -8.27 18.13
CA ARG A 244 32.17 -7.66 17.17
C ARG A 244 32.44 -6.21 17.56
N VAL A 245 31.39 -5.40 17.70
CA VAL A 245 31.55 -3.97 18.00
C VAL A 245 32.14 -3.70 19.39
N ALA A 246 31.94 -4.60 20.37
CA ALA A 246 32.61 -4.53 21.67
C ALA A 246 34.15 -4.65 21.63
N ARG A 247 34.73 -5.07 20.48
CA ARG A 247 36.18 -5.17 20.27
C ARG A 247 36.77 -3.94 19.57
N LEU A 248 35.94 -2.98 19.16
CA LEU A 248 36.41 -1.75 18.54
C LEU A 248 37.20 -0.91 19.57
N LYS A 249 38.25 -0.26 19.08
CA LYS A 249 39.15 0.59 19.90
C LYS A 249 38.77 2.06 19.87
N SER A 250 37.85 2.43 18.99
CA SER A 250 37.21 3.73 18.91
C SER A 250 36.41 4.04 20.18
N LYS A 251 36.15 5.33 20.39
CA LYS A 251 35.53 5.84 21.61
C LYS A 251 34.10 5.30 21.78
N GLY A 252 33.69 5.11 23.03
CA GLY A 252 32.31 4.76 23.39
C GLY A 252 31.91 3.31 23.21
N TRP A 253 32.38 2.60 22.18
CA TRP A 253 31.90 1.25 21.85
C TRP A 253 31.97 0.23 22.98
N GLN A 254 33.06 0.24 23.76
CA GLN A 254 33.21 -0.67 24.89
C GLN A 254 32.25 -0.35 26.03
N ASP A 255 31.96 0.92 26.28
CA ASP A 255 31.05 1.34 27.36
C ASP A 255 29.60 1.10 26.94
N PHE A 256 29.23 1.47 25.71
CA PHE A 256 27.96 1.17 25.07
C PHE A 256 27.63 -0.32 25.15
N THR A 257 28.52 -1.19 24.67
CA THR A 257 28.26 -2.64 24.59
C THR A 257 28.31 -3.36 25.95
N LYS A 258 28.98 -2.80 26.96
CA LYS A 258 28.99 -3.33 28.33
C LYS A 258 27.77 -2.88 29.12
N LYS A 259 27.43 -1.58 29.09
CA LYS A 259 26.38 -0.97 29.91
C LYS A 259 24.98 -1.24 29.33
N GLU A 260 24.80 -1.03 28.02
CA GLU A 260 23.49 -1.15 27.37
C GLU A 260 23.19 -2.55 26.80
N ARG A 261 23.93 -3.59 27.22
CA ARG A 261 23.85 -4.94 26.62
C ARG A 261 22.42 -5.49 26.53
N ALA A 262 21.58 -5.22 27.55
CA ALA A 262 20.19 -5.64 27.57
C ALA A 262 19.34 -4.87 26.54
N GLN A 263 19.41 -3.54 26.54
CA GLN A 263 18.68 -2.68 25.60
C GLN A 263 19.12 -2.90 24.14
N ILE A 264 20.41 -3.11 23.89
CA ILE A 264 20.94 -3.47 22.56
C ILE A 264 20.31 -4.78 22.08
N LYS A 265 20.16 -5.78 22.97
CA LYS A 265 19.51 -7.05 22.61
C LYS A 265 18.04 -6.83 22.29
N GLU A 266 17.29 -6.20 23.20
CA GLU A 266 15.86 -5.89 23.04
C GLU A 266 15.56 -5.16 21.72
N ILE A 267 16.28 -4.06 21.44
CA ILE A 267 16.10 -3.27 20.22
C ILE A 267 16.45 -4.08 18.96
N ARG A 268 17.46 -4.97 19.01
CA ARG A 268 17.84 -5.81 17.86
C ARG A 268 16.91 -7.01 17.66
N ASP A 269 16.35 -7.57 18.74
CA ASP A 269 15.33 -8.62 18.65
C ASP A 269 14.07 -8.06 17.96
N GLU A 270 13.66 -6.83 18.29
CA GLU A 270 12.53 -6.13 17.65
C GLU A 270 12.79 -5.79 16.17
N ILE A 271 14.02 -5.42 15.81
CA ILE A 271 14.43 -5.25 14.40
C ILE A 271 14.41 -6.60 13.67
N ALA A 272 14.83 -7.69 14.31
CA ALA A 272 14.72 -9.03 13.75
C ALA A 272 13.26 -9.48 13.60
N GLN A 273 12.37 -9.10 14.54
CA GLN A 273 10.93 -9.34 14.41
C GLN A 273 10.33 -8.59 13.21
N ILE A 274 10.75 -7.36 12.93
CA ILE A 274 10.32 -6.65 11.70
C ILE A 274 10.78 -7.40 10.44
N SER A 275 11.99 -7.96 10.43
CA SER A 275 12.47 -8.79 9.31
C SER A 275 11.63 -10.07 9.14
N GLN A 276 11.21 -10.72 10.23
CA GLN A 276 10.33 -11.89 10.21
C GLN A 276 8.90 -11.53 9.76
N GLU A 277 8.34 -10.44 10.28
CA GLU A 277 7.02 -9.91 9.91
C GLU A 277 6.95 -9.52 8.44
N THR A 278 8.03 -8.94 7.90
CA THR A 278 8.10 -8.54 6.48
C THR A 278 8.50 -9.66 5.53
N GLY A 279 9.11 -10.74 6.02
CA GLY A 279 9.76 -11.75 5.19
C GLY A 279 11.02 -11.25 4.45
N LEU A 280 11.58 -10.11 4.86
CA LEU A 280 12.62 -9.39 4.11
C LEU A 280 13.83 -9.03 4.98
N GLU A 281 15.00 -8.93 4.36
CA GLU A 281 16.16 -8.31 4.97
C GLU A 281 15.94 -6.80 5.15
N ILE A 282 16.43 -6.24 6.26
CA ILE A 282 16.25 -4.81 6.60
C ILE A 282 16.77 -3.87 5.48
N ALA A 283 17.87 -4.24 4.81
CA ALA A 283 18.39 -3.49 3.68
C ALA A 283 17.49 -3.54 2.43
N GLU A 284 16.85 -4.70 2.16
CA GLU A 284 15.93 -4.88 1.05
C GLU A 284 14.60 -4.18 1.30
N PHE A 285 14.04 -4.30 2.51
CA PHE A 285 12.86 -3.54 2.93
C PHE A 285 13.09 -2.02 2.80
N ARG A 286 14.25 -1.52 3.21
CA ARG A 286 14.64 -0.10 3.06
C ARG A 286 14.73 0.35 1.59
N ARG A 287 15.17 -0.53 0.67
CA ARG A 287 15.14 -0.29 -0.78
C ARG A 287 13.70 -0.18 -1.30
N ILE A 288 12.85 -1.12 -0.90
CA ILE A 288 11.44 -1.19 -1.32
C ILE A 288 10.68 0.07 -0.90
N VAL A 289 10.79 0.46 0.37
CA VAL A 289 10.19 1.70 0.89
C VAL A 289 10.61 2.93 0.08
N HIS A 290 11.90 3.03 -0.29
CA HIS A 290 12.40 4.14 -1.10
C HIS A 290 11.84 4.12 -2.55
N THR A 291 11.69 2.95 -3.16
CA THR A 291 11.04 2.81 -4.49
C THR A 291 9.59 3.29 -4.46
N VAL A 292 8.82 2.88 -3.45
CA VAL A 292 7.42 3.31 -3.27
C VAL A 292 7.32 4.82 -3.02
N GLN A 293 8.14 5.37 -2.12
CA GLN A 293 8.23 6.82 -1.85
C GLN A 293 8.55 7.63 -3.11
N LYS A 294 9.40 7.09 -3.99
CA LYS A 294 9.73 7.73 -5.27
C LYS A 294 8.50 7.76 -6.20
N GLY A 295 7.85 6.62 -6.42
CA GLY A 295 6.65 6.53 -7.27
C GLY A 295 5.50 7.41 -6.77
N GLU A 296 5.25 7.40 -5.46
CA GLU A 296 4.28 8.27 -4.79
C GLU A 296 4.58 9.76 -5.00
N LYS A 297 5.85 10.17 -4.84
CA LYS A 297 6.26 11.56 -5.06
C LYS A 297 6.09 11.98 -6.52
N GLU A 298 6.45 11.12 -7.47
CA GLU A 298 6.32 11.39 -8.90
C GLU A 298 4.84 11.51 -9.33
N ALA A 299 3.98 10.59 -8.87
CA ALA A 299 2.53 10.66 -9.10
C ALA A 299 1.89 11.90 -8.45
N ARG A 300 2.22 12.21 -7.19
CA ARG A 300 1.70 13.39 -6.48
C ARG A 300 2.12 14.70 -7.15
N GLN A 301 3.38 14.79 -7.59
CA GLN A 301 3.89 15.96 -8.29
C GLN A 301 3.17 16.17 -9.64
N ALA A 302 2.91 15.08 -10.38
CA ALA A 302 2.13 15.16 -11.61
C ALA A 302 0.64 15.51 -11.37
N LYS A 303 -0.03 14.92 -10.36
CA LYS A 303 -1.41 15.30 -9.97
C LYS A 303 -1.48 16.78 -9.56
N LYS A 304 -0.46 17.31 -8.88
CA LYS A 304 -0.36 18.73 -8.54
C LYS A 304 -0.23 19.62 -9.79
N GLU A 305 0.67 19.30 -10.72
CA GLU A 305 0.83 20.04 -11.98
C GLU A 305 -0.45 20.03 -12.83
N MET A 306 -1.28 18.98 -12.74
CA MET A 306 -2.58 18.89 -13.40
C MET A 306 -3.62 19.86 -12.81
N VAL A 307 -3.59 20.08 -11.50
CA VAL A 307 -4.55 20.94 -10.78
C VAL A 307 -4.18 22.42 -10.87
N GLU A 308 -2.91 22.74 -11.14
CA GLU A 308 -2.40 24.12 -11.23
C GLU A 308 -2.48 24.74 -12.65
N ALA A 309 -2.92 24.01 -13.70
CA ALA A 309 -2.73 24.39 -15.11
C ALA A 309 -3.87 24.02 -16.09
#